data_AF-A0AAJ0XBJ9-F1
#
_entry.id   AF-A0AAJ0XBJ9-F1
#
_cell.length_a   1.000
_cell.length_b   1.000
_cell.length_c   1.000
_cell.angle_alpha   90.00
_cell.angle_beta   90.00
_cell.angle_gamma   90.00
#
_symmetry.space_group_name_H-M   'P 1'
#
loop_
_entity.id
_entity.type
_entity.pdbx_description
1 polymer ?
#
loop_
_entity_poly.entity_id
_entity_poly.type
_entity_poly.pdbx_seq_one_letter_code
_entity_poly.pdbx_strand_id
1 'polypeptide(L)'
;MTAMALNDLATPQGSVASESRFEPAAPRRLPPLTSVILVDDAQQLDNIGHPRISLAIWRRQADPKIERVVAGLPTERLLNGRIALGSTETQAQFMARLQDLLQEHAVEPAGLGWWLADMAMLAELFNGLVKRTLGPRPITARVETLDRVSCPRFHVDRTGLRLLCTYQGPGTEWLPDEEIDRSALANRQPNDAIQHGAQPRALQPFWVGLFKGECFPGNAGRGQVHRSPAVPPDELRVLFCLDA
;
A
#
# COMPACT_ATOMS: atom_id res chain seq x y z
N MET A 1 -28.36 63.13 -69.59
CA MET A 1 -26.95 63.13 -69.17
C MET A 1 -26.66 61.74 -68.62
N THR A 2 -25.85 60.93 -69.30
CA THR A 2 -24.38 60.79 -69.07
C THR A 2 -24.11 59.85 -67.87
N ALA A 3 -23.44 58.70 -67.96
CA ALA A 3 -22.90 57.95 -69.11
C ALA A 3 -22.62 56.44 -68.75
N MET A 4 -22.02 55.71 -69.70
CA MET A 4 -21.15 54.51 -69.57
C MET A 4 -20.37 54.38 -68.24
N ALA A 5 -19.98 53.20 -67.73
CA ALA A 5 -20.19 51.78 -68.13
C ALA A 5 -20.10 50.89 -66.84
N LEU A 6 -19.55 49.66 -66.70
CA LEU A 6 -18.77 48.70 -67.52
C LEU A 6 -18.93 47.27 -66.90
N ASN A 7 -18.23 46.26 -67.43
CA ASN A 7 -18.11 44.90 -66.86
C ASN A 7 -17.02 44.83 -65.78
N ASP A 8 -17.14 43.88 -64.85
CA ASP A 8 -15.99 43.08 -64.43
C ASP A 8 -16.39 41.64 -64.01
N LEU A 9 -15.45 40.69 -64.06
CA LEU A 9 -15.71 39.24 -63.91
C LEU A 9 -15.23 38.71 -62.55
N ALA A 10 -16.16 38.24 -61.71
CA ALA A 10 -15.84 37.62 -60.44
C ALA A 10 -15.48 36.12 -60.58
N THR A 11 -14.30 35.72 -60.10
CA THR A 11 -13.82 34.33 -60.06
C THR A 11 -14.52 33.48 -59.00
N PRO A 12 -14.69 32.16 -59.21
CA PRO A 12 -15.22 31.25 -58.20
C PRO A 12 -14.23 31.07 -57.04
N GLN A 13 -14.70 31.23 -55.80
CA GLN A 13 -13.90 30.91 -54.62
C GLN A 13 -13.81 29.39 -54.43
N GLY A 14 -12.59 28.84 -54.40
CA GLY A 14 -12.37 27.42 -54.15
C GLY A 14 -12.67 27.05 -52.70
N SER A 15 -13.33 25.91 -52.47
CA SER A 15 -13.55 25.44 -51.10
C SER A 15 -12.24 24.93 -50.49
N VAL A 16 -11.83 25.54 -49.39
CA VAL A 16 -10.70 25.03 -48.58
C VAL A 16 -11.21 23.81 -47.82
N ALA A 17 -10.80 22.62 -48.23
CA ALA A 17 -11.09 21.40 -47.50
C ALA A 17 -10.43 21.45 -46.12
N SER A 18 -11.22 21.33 -45.06
CA SER A 18 -10.70 21.28 -43.69
C SER A 18 -10.02 19.94 -43.45
N GLU A 19 -8.68 19.92 -43.40
CA GLU A 19 -7.93 18.75 -42.98
C GLU A 19 -8.29 18.39 -41.53
N SER A 20 -9.06 17.31 -41.37
CA SER A 20 -9.38 16.77 -40.05
C SER A 20 -8.10 16.25 -39.41
N ARG A 21 -7.57 16.99 -38.42
CA ARG A 21 -6.45 16.51 -37.60
C ARG A 21 -6.86 15.19 -36.96
N PHE A 22 -6.16 14.12 -37.31
CA PHE A 22 -6.20 12.88 -36.54
C PHE A 22 -5.57 13.18 -35.17
N GLU A 23 -6.42 13.48 -34.18
CA GLU A 23 -5.99 13.32 -32.79
C GLU A 23 -5.64 11.85 -32.57
N PRO A 24 -4.45 11.53 -32.04
CA PRO A 24 -4.07 10.15 -31.77
C PRO A 24 -5.04 9.60 -30.71
N ALA A 25 -5.80 8.56 -31.09
CA ALA A 25 -6.78 7.95 -30.20
C ALA A 25 -6.12 7.59 -28.86
N ALA A 26 -6.65 8.14 -27.76
CA ALA A 26 -6.08 7.99 -26.43
C ALA A 26 -5.83 6.49 -26.13
N PRO A 27 -4.64 6.11 -25.61
CA PRO A 27 -4.25 4.72 -25.49
C PRO A 27 -5.31 3.94 -24.71
N ARG A 28 -5.85 2.90 -25.36
CA ARG A 28 -7.03 2.15 -24.92
C ARG A 28 -6.73 1.39 -23.63
N ARG A 29 -6.87 2.08 -22.48
CA ARG A 29 -6.62 1.51 -21.14
C ARG A 29 -7.39 0.20 -20.99
N LEU A 30 -6.64 -0.88 -20.80
CA LEU A 30 -7.21 -2.17 -20.43
C LEU A 30 -7.82 -2.04 -19.02
N PRO A 31 -8.90 -2.80 -18.71
CA PRO A 31 -9.44 -2.80 -17.35
C PRO A 31 -8.39 -3.36 -16.37
N PRO A 32 -8.27 -2.79 -15.16
CA PRO A 32 -7.22 -3.16 -14.22
C PRO A 32 -7.28 -4.65 -13.83
N LEU A 33 -6.12 -5.30 -13.80
CA LEU A 33 -5.92 -6.70 -13.47
C LEU A 33 -6.34 -7.00 -12.03
N THR A 34 -6.11 -6.04 -11.12
CA THR A 34 -6.50 -6.11 -9.71
C THR A 34 -7.24 -4.87 -9.23
N SER A 35 -7.90 -4.98 -8.09
CA SER A 35 -8.63 -3.89 -7.43
C SER A 35 -8.24 -3.78 -5.96
N VAL A 36 -8.42 -2.58 -5.42
CA VAL A 36 -8.27 -2.28 -3.99
C VAL A 36 -9.66 -2.10 -3.39
N ILE A 37 -9.88 -2.62 -2.17
CA ILE A 37 -11.10 -2.36 -1.41
C ILE A 37 -10.80 -1.58 -0.13
N LEU A 38 -11.71 -0.68 0.23
CA LEU A 38 -11.77 -0.06 1.56
C LEU A 38 -12.85 -0.79 2.37
N VAL A 39 -12.55 -1.12 3.61
CA VAL A 39 -13.46 -1.81 4.53
C VAL A 39 -13.43 -1.18 5.91
N ASP A 40 -14.52 -1.31 6.66
CA ASP A 40 -14.66 -0.70 8.00
C ASP A 40 -14.78 -1.76 9.10
N ASP A 41 -15.14 -3.00 8.75
CA ASP A 41 -15.07 -4.19 9.61
C ASP A 41 -13.86 -5.07 9.21
N ALA A 42 -13.11 -5.54 10.21
CA ALA A 42 -11.96 -6.42 10.04
C ALA A 42 -12.33 -7.77 9.38
N GLN A 43 -13.56 -8.28 9.56
CA GLN A 43 -14.03 -9.49 8.90
C GLN A 43 -14.03 -9.36 7.38
N GLN A 44 -14.27 -8.15 6.86
CA GLN A 44 -14.30 -7.90 5.42
C GLN A 44 -12.89 -8.01 4.77
N LEU A 45 -11.82 -8.14 5.55
CA LEU A 45 -10.48 -8.46 5.03
C LEU A 45 -10.42 -9.86 4.39
N ASP A 46 -11.34 -10.79 4.69
CA ASP A 46 -11.43 -12.09 4.00
C ASP A 46 -11.66 -11.97 2.49
N ASN A 47 -12.19 -10.83 2.02
CA ASN A 47 -12.30 -10.52 0.59
C ASN A 47 -10.94 -10.50 -0.14
N ILE A 48 -9.80 -10.45 0.57
CA ILE A 48 -8.47 -10.67 -0.03
C ILE A 48 -8.38 -12.01 -0.75
N GLY A 49 -9.17 -13.03 -0.38
CA GLY A 49 -9.25 -14.30 -1.08
C GLY A 49 -9.73 -14.18 -2.53
N HIS A 50 -10.46 -13.12 -2.89
CA HIS A 50 -10.99 -12.92 -4.23
C HIS A 50 -9.86 -12.76 -5.28
N PRO A 51 -9.89 -13.46 -6.43
CA PRO A 51 -8.79 -13.45 -7.41
C PRO A 51 -8.44 -12.08 -8.00
N ARG A 52 -9.32 -11.07 -7.92
CA ARG A 52 -9.03 -9.69 -8.37
C ARG A 52 -8.57 -8.74 -7.26
N ILE A 53 -8.75 -9.04 -5.97
CA ILE A 53 -8.36 -8.07 -4.93
C ILE A 53 -6.87 -8.23 -4.63
N SER A 54 -6.08 -7.17 -4.82
CA SER A 54 -4.65 -7.14 -4.46
C SER A 54 -4.38 -6.48 -3.11
N LEU A 55 -5.28 -5.62 -2.64
CA LEU A 55 -5.18 -4.92 -1.37
C LEU A 55 -6.56 -4.74 -0.75
N ALA A 56 -6.69 -5.09 0.53
CA ALA A 56 -7.82 -4.72 1.36
C ALA A 56 -7.34 -3.79 2.47
N ILE A 57 -7.99 -2.64 2.64
CA ILE A 57 -7.62 -1.60 3.62
C ILE A 57 -8.72 -1.48 4.66
N TRP A 58 -8.45 -1.92 5.89
CA TRP A 58 -9.36 -1.74 7.02
C TRP A 58 -9.11 -0.39 7.70
N ARG A 59 -10.11 0.49 7.61
CA ARG A 59 -10.08 1.90 8.06
C ARG A 59 -10.49 2.03 9.53
N ARG A 60 -9.84 1.28 10.41
CA ARG A 60 -10.08 1.38 11.86
C ARG A 60 -9.72 2.76 12.41
N GLN A 61 -10.37 3.13 13.50
CA GLN A 61 -10.01 4.31 14.29
C GLN A 61 -8.68 4.08 15.04
N ALA A 62 -7.98 5.16 15.34
CA ALA A 62 -6.83 5.13 16.25
C ALA A 62 -7.30 4.92 17.70
N ASP A 63 -6.48 4.25 18.51
CA ASP A 63 -6.69 4.18 19.97
C ASP A 63 -5.76 5.19 20.68
N PRO A 64 -6.29 6.24 21.32
CA PRO A 64 -5.50 7.25 22.03
C PRO A 64 -4.66 6.75 23.21
N LYS A 65 -4.82 5.50 23.66
CA LYS A 65 -3.91 4.85 24.60
C LYS A 65 -2.67 4.33 23.87
N ILE A 66 -2.84 3.75 22.67
CA ILE A 66 -1.74 3.25 21.83
C ILE A 66 -0.95 4.44 21.26
N GLU A 67 -1.62 5.49 20.77
CA GLU A 67 -0.97 6.72 20.29
C GLU A 67 0.01 7.28 21.32
N ARG A 68 -0.40 7.35 22.60
CA ARG A 68 0.44 7.84 23.71
C ARG A 68 1.62 6.91 24.04
N VAL A 69 1.50 5.61 23.81
CA VAL A 69 2.60 4.65 23.99
C VAL A 69 3.61 4.80 22.86
N VAL A 70 3.17 4.86 21.59
CA VAL A 70 4.11 4.98 20.46
C VAL A 70 4.78 6.36 20.39
N ALA A 71 4.07 7.42 20.80
CA ALA A 71 4.65 8.77 20.93
C ALA A 71 5.64 8.92 22.09
N GLY A 72 5.68 7.95 23.01
CA GLY A 72 6.68 7.87 24.09
C GLY A 72 7.92 7.04 23.75
N LEU A 73 8.05 6.53 22.51
CA LEU A 73 9.20 5.71 22.12
C LEU A 73 10.47 6.55 21.91
N PRO A 74 11.64 6.08 22.39
CA PRO A 74 12.90 6.80 22.28
C PRO A 74 13.41 6.91 20.83
N THR A 75 13.63 8.14 20.36
CA THR A 75 14.18 8.48 19.04
C THR A 75 15.57 7.88 18.79
N GLU A 76 16.37 7.80 19.84
CA GLU A 76 17.77 7.38 19.85
C GLU A 76 17.95 5.86 19.97
N ARG A 77 16.85 5.10 20.14
CA ARG A 77 16.86 3.64 20.30
C ARG A 77 15.82 2.99 19.39
N LEU A 78 16.17 2.88 18.11
CA LEU A 78 15.30 2.26 17.12
C LEU A 78 15.06 0.77 17.45
N LEU A 79 13.79 0.44 17.67
CA LEU A 79 13.26 -0.92 17.72
C LEU A 79 13.26 -1.53 16.31
N ASN A 80 13.87 -2.70 16.18
CA ASN A 80 13.86 -3.50 14.95
C ASN A 80 13.76 -4.98 15.34
N GLY A 81 12.62 -5.34 15.90
CA GLY A 81 12.37 -6.64 16.47
C GLY A 81 11.66 -7.58 15.49
N ARG A 82 12.10 -8.84 15.42
CA ARG A 82 11.50 -9.87 14.56
C ARG A 82 11.16 -11.12 15.35
N ILE A 83 9.90 -11.54 15.26
CA ILE A 83 9.38 -12.76 15.91
C ILE A 83 8.86 -13.69 14.82
N ALA A 84 9.35 -14.93 14.77
CA ALA A 84 8.71 -16.00 13.98
C ALA A 84 7.68 -16.72 14.86
N LEU A 85 6.42 -16.78 14.39
CA LEU A 85 5.31 -17.43 15.07
C LEU A 85 5.05 -18.81 14.47
N GLY A 86 4.82 -19.80 15.32
CA GLY A 86 4.34 -21.12 14.91
C GLY A 86 2.88 -21.08 14.41
N SER A 87 2.53 -21.96 13.48
CA SER A 87 1.13 -22.08 12.99
C SER A 87 0.15 -22.50 14.09
N THR A 88 0.65 -23.14 15.15
CA THR A 88 -0.05 -23.59 16.36
C THR A 88 0.18 -22.70 17.60
N GLU A 89 0.93 -21.60 17.46
CA GLU A 89 1.23 -20.70 18.58
C GLU A 89 -0.01 -19.90 19.01
N THR A 90 -0.24 -19.80 20.31
CA THR A 90 -1.39 -19.08 20.87
C THR A 90 -1.13 -17.58 20.98
N GLN A 91 -2.20 -16.79 20.96
CA GLN A 91 -2.12 -15.33 21.14
C GLN A 91 -1.37 -14.92 22.43
N ALA A 92 -1.56 -15.66 23.53
CA ALA A 92 -0.87 -15.41 24.79
C ALA A 92 0.65 -15.67 24.72
N GLN A 93 1.08 -16.73 24.02
CA GLN A 93 2.51 -17.01 23.81
C GLN A 93 3.16 -15.94 22.93
N PHE A 94 2.47 -15.50 21.87
CA PHE A 94 2.96 -14.42 21.02
C PHE A 94 3.02 -13.08 21.77
N MET A 95 2.00 -12.77 22.59
CA MET A 95 1.96 -11.55 23.40
C MET A 95 3.10 -11.50 24.42
N ALA A 96 3.44 -12.61 25.06
CA ALA A 96 4.61 -12.72 25.93
C ALA A 96 5.91 -12.41 25.17
N ARG A 97 6.12 -13.04 24.00
CA ARG A 97 7.33 -12.81 23.19
C ARG A 97 7.44 -11.40 22.62
N LEU A 98 6.31 -10.74 22.34
CA LEU A 98 6.27 -9.31 22.03
C LEU A 98 6.66 -8.46 23.25
N GLN A 99 6.20 -8.83 24.45
CA GLN A 99 6.56 -8.12 25.67
C GLN A 99 8.05 -8.24 25.97
N ASP A 100 8.62 -9.44 25.88
CA ASP A 100 10.05 -9.71 26.05
C ASP A 100 10.88 -8.82 25.09
N LEU A 101 10.53 -8.82 23.81
CA LEU A 101 11.16 -8.00 22.77
C LEU A 101 11.10 -6.49 23.06
N LEU A 102 9.96 -5.98 23.53
CA LEU A 102 9.81 -4.56 23.83
C LEU A 102 10.55 -4.17 25.12
N GLN A 103 10.71 -5.09 26.07
CA GLN A 103 11.55 -4.92 27.26
C GLN A 103 13.05 -4.93 26.93
N GLU A 104 13.52 -5.78 26.00
CA GLU A 104 14.90 -5.76 25.49
C GLU A 104 15.27 -4.38 24.89
N HIS A 105 14.32 -3.73 24.22
CA HIS A 105 14.47 -2.38 23.68
C HIS A 105 14.19 -1.25 24.70
N ALA A 106 13.97 -1.57 25.97
CA ALA A 106 13.68 -0.65 27.07
C ALA A 106 12.45 0.25 26.86
N VAL A 107 11.37 -0.30 26.28
CA VAL A 107 10.07 0.38 26.24
C VAL A 107 9.40 0.29 27.61
N GLU A 108 9.05 1.44 28.18
CA GLU A 108 8.43 1.51 29.52
C GLU A 108 7.09 0.75 29.58
N PRO A 109 6.81 -0.03 30.66
CA PRO A 109 5.59 -0.86 30.75
C PRO A 109 4.27 -0.07 30.77
N ALA A 110 4.31 1.24 31.03
CA ALA A 110 3.15 2.08 31.27
C ALA A 110 2.27 2.23 30.01
N GLY A 111 1.20 1.41 29.93
CA GLY A 111 0.26 1.38 28.81
C GLY A 111 0.64 0.38 27.71
N LEU A 112 1.83 -0.22 27.77
CA LEU A 112 2.36 -1.17 26.78
C LEU A 112 1.38 -2.31 26.44
N GLY A 113 0.62 -2.77 27.45
CA GLY A 113 -0.41 -3.81 27.30
C GLY A 113 -1.48 -3.52 26.24
N TRP A 114 -1.82 -2.24 25.98
CA TRP A 114 -2.78 -1.89 24.93
C TRP A 114 -2.21 -2.12 23.53
N TRP A 115 -0.94 -1.77 23.32
CA TRP A 115 -0.24 -1.97 22.05
C TRP A 115 0.09 -3.45 21.80
N LEU A 116 0.48 -4.17 22.86
CA LEU A 116 0.65 -5.62 22.86
C LEU A 116 -0.63 -6.36 22.48
N ALA A 117 -1.76 -6.01 23.10
CA ALA A 117 -3.07 -6.60 22.78
C ALA A 117 -3.47 -6.35 21.32
N ASP A 118 -3.23 -5.16 20.80
CA ASP A 118 -3.57 -4.81 19.41
C ASP A 118 -2.71 -5.56 18.39
N MET A 119 -1.39 -5.62 18.60
CA MET A 119 -0.48 -6.43 17.76
C MET A 119 -0.82 -7.92 17.81
N ALA A 120 -1.22 -8.44 18.97
CA ALA A 120 -1.63 -9.83 19.15
C ALA A 120 -2.98 -10.15 18.49
N MET A 121 -3.91 -9.19 18.46
CA MET A 121 -5.20 -9.29 17.74
C MET A 121 -4.98 -9.25 16.22
N LEU A 122 -4.16 -8.34 15.72
CA LEU A 122 -3.79 -8.29 14.29
C LEU A 122 -3.08 -9.58 13.82
N ALA A 123 -2.19 -10.14 14.66
CA ALA A 123 -1.51 -11.40 14.35
C ALA A 123 -2.46 -12.61 14.35
N GLU A 124 -3.42 -12.68 15.27
CA GLU A 124 -4.45 -13.73 15.28
C GLU A 124 -5.35 -13.65 14.04
N LEU A 125 -5.85 -12.45 13.71
CA LEU A 125 -6.64 -12.20 12.52
C LEU A 125 -5.89 -12.60 11.23
N PHE A 126 -4.63 -12.19 11.10
CA PHE A 126 -3.77 -12.55 9.97
C PHE A 126 -3.51 -14.06 9.91
N ASN A 127 -3.23 -14.72 11.04
CA ASN A 127 -3.08 -16.18 11.10
C ASN A 127 -4.36 -16.90 10.63
N GLY A 128 -5.54 -16.39 10.99
CA GLY A 128 -6.83 -16.87 10.49
C GLY A 128 -7.00 -16.71 8.99
N LEU A 129 -6.73 -15.52 8.45
CA LEU A 129 -6.76 -15.21 7.01
C LEU A 129 -5.80 -16.11 6.21
N VAL A 130 -4.57 -16.28 6.70
CA VAL A 130 -3.56 -17.16 6.12
C VAL A 130 -4.02 -18.61 6.14
N LYS A 131 -4.53 -19.13 7.26
CA LYS A 131 -5.07 -20.49 7.35
C LYS A 131 -6.20 -20.74 6.35
N ARG A 132 -7.08 -19.75 6.10
CA ARG A 132 -8.19 -19.85 5.13
C ARG A 132 -7.76 -19.74 3.66
N THR A 133 -6.82 -18.85 3.34
CA THR A 133 -6.47 -18.51 1.95
C THR A 133 -5.21 -19.21 1.42
N LEU A 134 -4.32 -19.61 2.33
CA LEU A 134 -2.96 -20.09 2.04
C LEU A 134 -2.62 -21.42 2.75
N GLY A 135 -3.50 -21.92 3.62
CA GLY A 135 -3.29 -23.11 4.44
C GLY A 135 -2.37 -22.86 5.66
N PRO A 136 -2.31 -23.81 6.62
CA PRO A 136 -1.52 -23.65 7.84
C PRO A 136 -0.01 -23.53 7.55
N ARG A 137 0.59 -22.42 8.01
CA ARG A 137 2.01 -22.10 7.88
C ARG A 137 2.46 -21.19 9.02
N PRO A 138 3.77 -21.09 9.34
CA PRO A 138 4.27 -20.05 10.24
C PRO A 138 4.07 -18.66 9.63
N ILE A 139 4.01 -17.64 10.47
CA ILE A 139 4.01 -16.23 10.07
C ILE A 139 5.15 -15.49 10.77
N THR A 140 5.72 -14.46 10.14
CA THR A 140 6.71 -13.58 10.78
C THR A 140 6.03 -12.29 11.20
N ALA A 141 6.16 -11.89 12.47
CA ALA A 141 5.91 -10.53 12.92
C ALA A 141 7.20 -9.70 12.96
N ARG A 142 7.09 -8.41 12.65
CA ARG A 142 8.14 -7.41 12.83
C ARG A 142 7.57 -6.14 13.45
N VAL A 143 8.29 -5.56 14.41
CA VAL A 143 8.02 -4.23 14.96
C VAL A 143 9.24 -3.36 14.63
N GLU A 144 9.02 -2.29 13.86
CA GLU A 144 10.07 -1.45 13.29
C GLU A 144 9.78 0.02 13.59
N THR A 145 10.70 0.72 14.25
CA THR A 145 10.73 2.19 14.32
C THR A 145 11.78 2.70 13.35
N LEU A 146 11.39 3.62 12.47
CA LEU A 146 12.24 4.09 11.38
C LEU A 146 12.36 5.62 11.40
N ASP A 147 13.60 6.10 11.46
CA ASP A 147 14.02 7.51 11.31
C ASP A 147 14.36 7.87 9.85
N ARG A 148 14.35 6.88 8.94
CA ARG A 148 14.67 7.01 7.53
C ARG A 148 13.89 6.01 6.68
N VAL A 149 13.75 6.28 5.38
CA VAL A 149 13.06 5.38 4.46
C VAL A 149 13.82 4.07 4.27
N SER A 150 13.17 2.94 4.58
CA SER A 150 13.75 1.59 4.45
C SER A 150 13.63 1.01 3.02
N CYS A 151 12.57 1.34 2.29
CA CYS A 151 12.35 0.88 0.92
C CYS A 151 11.66 1.96 0.07
N PRO A 152 12.43 2.92 -0.50
CA PRO A 152 11.89 4.08 -1.22
C PRO A 152 11.41 3.76 -2.65
N ARG A 153 11.48 2.50 -3.09
CA ARG A 153 11.15 2.07 -4.45
C ARG A 153 9.85 1.28 -4.48
N PHE A 154 9.03 1.55 -5.49
CA PHE A 154 7.87 0.72 -5.76
C PHE A 154 8.28 -0.71 -6.08
N HIS A 155 7.66 -1.65 -5.39
CA HIS A 155 7.90 -3.08 -5.54
C HIS A 155 6.63 -3.87 -5.24
N VAL A 156 6.67 -5.15 -5.57
CA VAL A 156 5.70 -6.16 -5.13
C VAL A 156 6.42 -7.15 -4.20
N ASP A 157 5.70 -7.67 -3.21
CA ASP A 157 6.24 -8.70 -2.32
C ASP A 157 6.32 -10.06 -2.99
N ARG A 158 7.28 -10.87 -2.51
CA ARG A 158 7.37 -12.32 -2.78
C ARG A 158 6.86 -13.16 -1.60
N THR A 159 5.89 -12.62 -0.87
CA THR A 159 5.08 -13.32 0.13
C THR A 159 3.79 -13.84 -0.51
N GLY A 160 3.04 -14.68 0.21
CA GLY A 160 1.64 -14.94 -0.08
C GLY A 160 0.78 -13.74 0.34
N LEU A 161 0.84 -13.38 1.62
CA LEU A 161 0.20 -12.19 2.17
C LEU A 161 1.18 -11.38 3.02
N ARG A 162 0.93 -10.07 3.10
CA ARG A 162 1.53 -9.18 4.11
C ARG A 162 0.45 -8.31 4.73
N LEU A 163 0.47 -8.13 6.05
CA LEU A 163 -0.30 -7.11 6.75
C LEU A 163 0.65 -6.00 7.23
N LEU A 164 0.30 -4.73 6.95
CA LEU A 164 1.00 -3.56 7.46
C LEU A 164 0.05 -2.66 8.26
N CYS A 165 0.49 -2.24 9.44
CA CYS A 165 -0.17 -1.21 10.26
C CYS A 165 0.90 -0.21 10.72
N THR A 166 0.79 1.05 10.31
CA THR A 166 1.66 2.14 10.81
C THR A 166 0.94 2.82 11.97
N TYR A 167 1.51 2.81 13.18
CA TYR A 167 0.90 3.43 14.36
C TYR A 167 1.22 4.93 14.48
N GLN A 168 2.39 5.35 13.99
CA GLN A 168 2.86 6.74 14.02
C GLN A 168 3.75 7.00 12.80
N GLY A 169 3.79 8.27 12.35
CA GLY A 169 4.50 8.68 11.15
C GLY A 169 3.80 8.25 9.86
N PRO A 170 4.43 8.46 8.69
CA PRO A 170 3.78 8.27 7.40
C PRO A 170 3.54 6.80 7.06
N GLY A 171 2.29 6.46 6.71
CA GLY A 171 1.88 5.10 6.36
C GLY A 171 2.30 4.66 4.97
N THR A 172 2.28 3.35 4.72
CA THR A 172 2.73 2.73 3.46
C THR A 172 2.04 3.32 2.23
N GLU A 173 2.82 3.69 1.22
CA GLU A 173 2.33 4.21 -0.06
C GLU A 173 2.04 3.09 -1.04
N TRP A 174 0.95 3.18 -1.79
CA TRP A 174 0.51 2.20 -2.78
C TRP A 174 -0.05 2.87 -4.05
N LEU A 175 -0.08 2.10 -5.14
CA LEU A 175 -0.67 2.48 -6.44
C LEU A 175 -1.80 1.50 -6.79
N PRO A 176 -2.93 1.95 -7.36
CA PRO A 176 -3.91 1.04 -7.97
C PRO A 176 -3.37 0.49 -9.30
N ASP A 177 -3.97 -0.58 -9.83
CA ASP A 177 -3.42 -1.26 -11.01
C ASP A 177 -3.53 -0.43 -12.30
N GLU A 178 -4.54 0.43 -12.42
CA GLU A 178 -4.72 1.37 -13.54
C GLU A 178 -3.74 2.57 -13.57
N GLU A 179 -2.85 2.67 -12.59
CA GLU A 179 -1.79 3.70 -12.45
C GLU A 179 -0.36 3.09 -12.48
N ILE A 180 -0.21 1.82 -12.86
CA ILE A 180 1.09 1.10 -12.83
C ILE A 180 1.53 0.65 -14.23
N ASP A 181 2.72 1.08 -14.67
CA ASP A 181 3.45 0.36 -15.72
C ASP A 181 4.10 -0.90 -15.13
N ARG A 182 3.41 -2.03 -15.30
CA ARG A 182 3.88 -3.37 -14.88
C ARG A 182 5.16 -3.81 -15.59
N SER A 183 5.47 -3.29 -16.78
CA SER A 183 6.71 -3.55 -17.51
C SER A 183 7.88 -2.75 -16.94
N ALA A 184 7.69 -1.45 -16.68
CA ALA A 184 8.68 -0.61 -16.00
C ALA A 184 9.03 -1.18 -14.61
N LEU A 185 8.01 -1.64 -13.87
CA LEU A 185 8.16 -2.34 -12.58
C LEU A 185 9.00 -3.62 -12.71
N ALA A 186 8.65 -4.52 -13.64
CA ALA A 186 9.36 -5.78 -13.85
C ALA A 186 10.84 -5.56 -14.23
N ASN A 187 11.10 -4.55 -15.06
CA ASN A 187 12.44 -4.13 -15.47
C ASN A 187 13.18 -3.26 -14.43
N ARG A 188 12.59 -3.03 -13.25
CA ARG A 188 13.15 -2.22 -12.14
C ARG A 188 13.54 -0.79 -12.56
N GLN A 189 12.73 -0.17 -13.41
CA GLN A 189 12.85 1.26 -13.74
C GLN A 189 12.50 2.15 -12.52
N PRO A 190 12.81 3.46 -12.53
CA PRO A 190 12.57 4.32 -11.39
C PRO A 190 11.06 4.58 -11.15
N ASN A 191 10.73 5.20 -10.02
CA ASN A 191 9.34 5.31 -9.55
C ASN A 191 8.43 6.13 -10.49
N ASP A 192 8.99 7.09 -11.21
CA ASP A 192 8.30 7.95 -12.18
C ASP A 192 7.77 7.16 -13.39
N ALA A 193 8.61 6.30 -13.97
CA ALA A 193 8.23 5.35 -15.02
C ALA A 193 7.20 4.32 -14.51
N ILE A 194 7.37 3.80 -13.28
CA ILE A 194 6.43 2.84 -12.69
C ILE A 194 5.04 3.45 -12.47
N GLN A 195 4.95 4.67 -11.93
CA GLN A 195 3.66 5.30 -11.59
C GLN A 195 3.02 6.09 -12.76
N HIS A 196 3.70 6.20 -13.91
CA HIS A 196 3.23 6.92 -15.11
C HIS A 196 2.64 8.33 -14.80
N GLY A 197 3.30 9.07 -13.89
CA GLY A 197 2.87 10.40 -13.45
C GLY A 197 1.72 10.46 -12.42
N ALA A 198 1.18 9.33 -11.98
CA ALA A 198 0.22 9.28 -10.89
C ALA A 198 0.83 9.67 -9.54
N GLN A 199 -0.01 10.06 -8.58
CA GLN A 199 0.40 10.32 -7.20
C GLN A 199 0.01 9.13 -6.31
N PRO A 200 0.94 8.57 -5.53
CA PRO A 200 0.64 7.43 -4.67
C PRO A 200 -0.34 7.78 -3.56
N ARG A 201 -1.05 6.74 -3.11
CA ARG A 201 -2.05 6.81 -2.06
C ARG A 201 -1.42 6.24 -0.79
N ALA A 202 -1.49 6.93 0.34
CA ALA A 202 -0.93 6.46 1.60
C ALA A 202 -2.00 5.78 2.48
N LEU A 203 -1.62 4.71 3.18
CA LEU A 203 -2.36 4.30 4.37
C LEU A 203 -2.28 5.42 5.42
N GLN A 204 -3.39 5.73 6.09
CA GLN A 204 -3.36 6.59 7.27
C GLN A 204 -2.77 5.84 8.47
N PRO A 205 -2.30 6.54 9.52
CA PRO A 205 -2.00 5.91 10.79
C PRO A 205 -3.18 5.04 11.29
N PHE A 206 -2.85 3.95 11.98
CA PHE A 206 -3.73 2.86 12.43
C PHE A 206 -4.45 2.07 11.32
N TRP A 207 -4.56 2.55 10.07
CA TRP A 207 -5.16 1.75 9.00
C TRP A 207 -4.36 0.48 8.72
N VAL A 208 -5.07 -0.63 8.53
CA VAL A 208 -4.50 -1.96 8.31
C VAL A 208 -4.60 -2.27 6.82
N GLY A 209 -3.46 -2.27 6.13
CA GLY A 209 -3.37 -2.72 4.74
C GLY A 209 -3.00 -4.20 4.67
N LEU A 210 -3.85 -5.01 4.05
CA LEU A 210 -3.62 -6.43 3.78
C LEU A 210 -3.27 -6.61 2.29
N PHE A 211 -1.99 -6.75 2.01
CA PHE A 211 -1.36 -6.81 0.70
C PHE A 211 -1.26 -8.27 0.23
N LYS A 212 -1.61 -8.51 -1.04
CA LYS A 212 -1.38 -9.78 -1.73
C LYS A 212 -0.06 -9.73 -2.50
N GLY A 213 0.83 -10.67 -2.22
CA GLY A 213 2.13 -10.79 -2.90
C GLY A 213 2.06 -11.63 -4.18
N GLU A 214 3.21 -11.76 -4.84
CA GLU A 214 3.42 -12.57 -6.05
C GLU A 214 3.30 -14.08 -5.77
N CYS A 215 3.58 -14.52 -4.54
CA CYS A 215 3.54 -15.93 -4.15
C CYS A 215 2.16 -16.37 -3.61
N PHE A 216 1.13 -15.51 -3.71
CA PHE A 216 -0.25 -15.92 -3.49
C PHE A 216 -0.73 -16.78 -4.67
N PRO A 217 -1.46 -17.90 -4.45
CA PRO A 217 -1.97 -18.76 -5.52
C PRO A 217 -2.72 -17.99 -6.62
N GLY A 218 -2.21 -18.05 -7.85
CA GLY A 218 -2.80 -17.35 -9.01
C GLY A 218 -2.53 -15.84 -9.10
N ASN A 219 -1.59 -15.30 -8.31
CA ASN A 219 -1.31 -13.86 -8.27
C ASN A 219 0.06 -13.42 -8.84
N ALA A 220 0.74 -14.29 -9.58
CA ALA A 220 1.97 -13.94 -10.30
C ALA A 220 1.72 -12.82 -11.32
N GLY A 221 2.63 -11.84 -11.36
CA GLY A 221 2.53 -10.58 -12.11
C GLY A 221 1.53 -9.56 -11.54
N ARG A 222 0.84 -9.89 -10.44
CA ARG A 222 -0.35 -9.20 -9.93
C ARG A 222 -0.27 -8.85 -8.44
N GLY A 223 0.93 -8.91 -7.85
CA GLY A 223 1.19 -8.43 -6.50
C GLY A 223 0.83 -6.95 -6.34
N GLN A 224 0.48 -6.53 -5.12
CA GLN A 224 0.19 -5.13 -4.83
C GLN A 224 1.48 -4.30 -4.85
N VAL A 225 1.53 -3.30 -5.72
CA VAL A 225 2.65 -2.35 -5.76
C VAL A 225 2.55 -1.37 -4.61
N HIS A 226 3.63 -1.27 -3.86
CA HIS A 226 3.76 -0.37 -2.70
C HIS A 226 5.22 0.02 -2.44
N ARG A 227 5.44 0.99 -1.55
CA ARG A 227 6.75 1.42 -1.04
C ARG A 227 6.63 1.97 0.39
N SER A 228 7.76 2.10 1.08
CA SER A 228 7.83 2.93 2.29
C SER A 228 7.98 4.41 1.87
N PRO A 229 7.22 5.34 2.48
CA PRO A 229 7.40 6.78 2.27
C PRO A 229 8.72 7.27 2.86
N ALA A 230 9.10 8.50 2.50
CA ALA A 230 10.07 9.28 3.27
C ALA A 230 9.53 9.53 4.68
N VAL A 231 10.39 9.40 5.69
CA VAL A 231 10.12 9.87 7.05
C VAL A 231 10.60 11.33 7.12
N PRO A 232 9.80 12.28 7.65
CA PRO A 232 10.25 13.65 7.85
C PRO A 232 11.44 13.74 8.84
N PRO A 233 12.25 14.82 8.79
CA PRO A 233 13.23 15.09 9.83
C PRO A 233 12.58 15.13 11.21
N ASP A 234 13.29 14.60 12.21
CA ASP A 234 12.88 14.56 13.62
C ASP A 234 11.56 13.78 13.93
N GLU A 235 11.01 13.06 12.95
CA GLU A 235 9.89 12.13 13.13
C GLU A 235 10.33 10.66 13.22
N LEU A 236 9.52 9.84 13.88
CA LEU A 236 9.59 8.37 13.82
C LEU A 236 8.39 7.79 13.08
N ARG A 237 8.65 6.86 12.16
CA ARG A 237 7.64 5.96 11.61
C ARG A 237 7.62 4.65 12.41
N VAL A 238 6.53 4.37 13.12
CA VAL A 238 6.35 3.16 13.93
C VAL A 238 5.46 2.17 13.19
N LEU A 239 6.03 1.04 12.76
CA LEU A 239 5.41 0.07 11.85
C LEU A 239 5.33 -1.31 12.50
N PHE A 240 4.17 -1.97 12.36
CA PHE A 240 4.00 -3.40 12.56
C PHE A 240 3.73 -4.09 11.22
N CYS A 241 4.44 -5.18 10.99
CA CYS A 241 4.38 -5.97 9.77
C CYS A 241 4.20 -7.46 10.09
N LEU A 242 3.32 -8.14 9.34
CA LEU A 242 3.17 -9.59 9.37
C LEU A 242 3.36 -10.15 7.96
N ASP A 243 4.15 -11.21 7.81
CA ASP A 243 4.50 -11.87 6.53
C ASP A 243 4.13 -13.38 6.55
N ALA A 244 3.61 -13.92 5.43
CA ALA A 244 3.15 -15.31 5.26
C ALA A 244 3.29 -15.86 3.82
#